data_AF-A0A2U3KJX1-F1
#
_entry.id   AF-A0A2U3KJX1-F1
#
_cell.length_a   1.000
_cell.length_b   1.000
_cell.length_c   1.000
_cell.angle_alpha   90.00
_cell.angle_beta   90.00
_cell.angle_gamma   90.00
#
_symmetry.space_group_name_H-M   'P 1'
#
loop_
_entity.id
_entity.type
_entity.pdbx_description
1 polymer ?
#
loop_
_entity_poly.entity_id
_entity_poly.type
_entity_poly.pdbx_seq_one_letter_code
_entity_poly.pdbx_strand_id
1 'polypeptide(L)'
;MRQTDSGIPGLVLSDHPKGGRVAYLAADLDRRYMRDFLADHARLLANLVRWAGDNIPLSVEGAGLIDCHLYQQPGRLILHLVNLTNSGTWRSPIDELIPVGPLKVKVKLPRGVPGRSGKLLVSTGTLPVAARQGWVEFEVKSVLDHEVAVIA
;
A
#
# COMPACT_ATOMS: atom_id res chain seq x y z
N MET A 1 -22.67 21.14 24.03
CA MET A 1 -23.30 19.85 23.64
C MET A 1 -22.87 19.54 22.20
N ARG A 2 -22.43 18.32 21.89
CA ARG A 2 -22.08 17.93 20.51
C ARG A 2 -23.37 17.60 19.76
N GLN A 3 -23.61 18.22 18.61
CA GLN A 3 -24.67 17.82 17.68
C GLN A 3 -24.16 16.64 16.85
N THR A 4 -24.87 15.52 16.86
CA THR A 4 -24.46 14.28 16.18
C THR A 4 -24.71 14.31 14.68
N ASP A 5 -25.74 15.04 14.23
CA ASP A 5 -26.05 15.26 12.82
C ASP A 5 -26.41 16.73 12.61
N SER A 6 -25.57 17.43 11.84
CA SER A 6 -25.76 18.83 11.48
C SER A 6 -26.53 19.03 10.17
N GLY A 7 -26.79 17.96 9.40
CA GLY A 7 -27.32 18.04 8.03
C GLY A 7 -26.34 18.63 7.01
N ILE A 8 -25.13 19.02 7.43
CA ILE A 8 -24.10 19.58 6.55
C ILE A 8 -23.25 18.42 6.01
N PRO A 9 -23.12 18.26 4.68
CA PRO A 9 -22.33 17.18 4.10
C PRO A 9 -20.84 17.36 4.41
N GLY A 10 -20.24 16.38 5.09
CA GLY A 10 -18.79 16.35 5.39
C GLY A 10 -17.91 15.73 4.29
N LEU A 11 -18.52 14.90 3.42
CA LEU A 11 -17.91 14.25 2.27
C LEU A 11 -18.90 14.30 1.10
N VAL A 12 -18.46 14.80 -0.05
CA VAL A 12 -19.23 14.81 -1.30
C VAL A 12 -18.48 14.00 -2.34
N LEU A 13 -19.15 13.02 -2.94
CA LEU A 13 -18.62 12.18 -4.00
C LEU A 13 -19.28 12.55 -5.33
N SER A 14 -18.49 12.59 -6.41
CA SER A 14 -18.98 12.83 -7.77
C SER A 14 -18.30 11.91 -8.77
N ASP A 15 -19.10 11.26 -9.61
CA ASP A 15 -18.65 10.54 -10.80
C ASP A 15 -18.87 11.41 -12.04
N HIS A 16 -17.85 11.54 -12.87
CA HIS A 16 -17.93 12.28 -14.12
C HIS A 16 -18.24 11.33 -15.30
N PRO A 17 -19.08 11.71 -16.29
CA PRO A 17 -19.43 10.84 -17.43
C PRO A 17 -18.24 10.30 -18.23
N LYS A 18 -17.08 10.97 -18.15
CA LYS A 18 -15.82 10.56 -18.80
C LYS A 18 -14.92 9.66 -17.92
N GLY A 19 -15.42 9.17 -16.78
CA GLY A 19 -14.73 8.21 -15.90
C GLY A 19 -13.89 8.82 -14.77
N GLY A 20 -13.84 10.14 -14.63
CA GLY A 20 -13.17 10.78 -13.50
C GLY A 20 -14.01 10.71 -12.22
N ARG A 21 -13.36 10.54 -11.08
CA ARG A 21 -14.01 10.54 -9.76
C ARG A 21 -13.44 11.63 -8.86
N VAL A 22 -14.28 12.32 -8.12
CA VAL A 22 -13.89 13.40 -7.20
C VAL A 22 -14.50 13.13 -5.82
N ALA A 23 -13.65 13.18 -4.79
CA ALA A 23 -14.08 13.21 -3.40
C ALA A 23 -13.69 14.55 -2.78
N TYR A 24 -14.68 15.34 -2.38
CA TYR A 24 -14.48 16.59 -1.66
C TYR A 24 -14.72 16.38 -0.17
N LEU A 25 -13.70 16.65 0.65
CA LEU A 25 -13.75 16.61 2.10
C LEU A 25 -13.83 18.03 2.64
N ALA A 26 -14.91 18.37 3.34
CA ALA A 26 -15.08 19.66 4.01
C ALA A 26 -14.36 19.71 5.38
N ALA A 27 -13.24 18.98 5.51
CA ALA A 27 -12.45 18.83 6.73
C ALA A 27 -11.01 18.45 6.38
N ASP A 28 -10.06 18.82 7.24
CA ASP A 28 -8.61 18.61 7.07
C ASP A 28 -8.15 17.21 7.52
N LEU A 29 -8.91 16.17 7.18
CA LEU A 29 -8.73 14.81 7.73
C LEU A 29 -7.35 14.21 7.46
N ASP A 30 -6.76 14.53 6.31
CA ASP A 30 -5.41 14.17 5.89
C ASP A 30 -4.33 14.77 6.82
N ARG A 31 -4.39 16.08 7.04
CA ARG A 31 -3.51 16.79 7.96
C ARG A 31 -3.70 16.29 9.39
N ARG A 32 -4.95 16.03 9.80
CA ARG A 32 -5.25 15.52 11.14
C ARG A 32 -4.76 14.09 11.32
N TYR A 33 -4.82 13.25 10.29
CA TYR A 33 -4.24 11.92 10.29
C TYR A 33 -2.71 11.98 10.44
N MET A 34 -2.02 12.79 9.65
CA MET A 34 -0.56 12.95 9.80
C MET A 34 -0.18 13.55 11.17
N ARG A 35 -1.05 14.43 11.69
CA ARG A 35 -1.09 14.99 13.05
C ARG A 35 -0.99 13.93 14.15
N ASP A 36 -2.06 13.14 14.19
CA ASP A 36 -2.51 12.45 15.39
C ASP A 36 -2.68 10.93 15.17
N PHE A 37 -2.42 10.43 13.95
CA PHE A 37 -2.49 9.02 13.56
C PHE A 37 -3.84 8.36 13.86
N LEU A 38 -4.93 9.11 13.66
CA LEU A 38 -6.30 8.65 13.85
C LEU A 38 -6.65 7.54 12.82
N ALA A 39 -6.85 6.32 13.31
CA ALA A 39 -7.02 5.13 12.46
C ALA A 39 -8.28 5.17 11.58
N ASP A 40 -9.35 5.82 12.06
CA ASP A 40 -10.58 6.05 11.32
C ASP A 40 -10.37 7.00 10.12
N HIS A 41 -9.58 8.07 10.30
CA HIS A 41 -9.18 8.96 9.22
C HIS A 41 -8.34 8.21 8.17
N ALA A 42 -7.36 7.41 8.61
CA ALA A 42 -6.54 6.59 7.73
C ALA A 42 -7.40 5.67 6.86
N ARG A 43 -8.38 4.99 7.49
CA ARG A 43 -9.30 4.08 6.82
C ARG A 43 -10.18 4.81 5.80
N LEU A 44 -10.71 5.97 6.16
CA LEU A 44 -11.53 6.78 5.24
C LEU A 44 -10.70 7.23 4.02
N LEU A 45 -9.51 7.79 4.24
CA LEU A 45 -8.62 8.24 3.15
C LEU A 45 -8.23 7.07 2.24
N ALA A 46 -7.86 5.93 2.80
CA ALA A 46 -7.54 4.73 2.02
C ALA A 46 -8.73 4.25 1.18
N ASN A 47 -9.94 4.32 1.72
CA ASN A 47 -11.15 3.96 0.98
C ASN A 47 -11.45 4.96 -0.15
N LEU A 48 -11.24 6.25 0.05
CA LEU A 48 -11.40 7.27 -0.99
C LEU A 48 -10.40 7.07 -2.13
N VAL A 49 -9.14 6.75 -1.81
CA VAL A 49 -8.13 6.44 -2.84
C VAL A 49 -8.49 5.17 -3.61
N ARG A 50 -8.96 4.11 -2.93
CA ARG A 50 -9.43 2.89 -3.61
C ARG A 50 -10.64 3.16 -4.49
N TRP A 51 -11.61 3.92 -3.98
CA TRP A 51 -12.80 4.34 -4.72
C TRP A 51 -12.43 5.20 -5.94
N ALA A 52 -11.48 6.12 -5.84
CA ALA A 52 -11.08 6.95 -6.97
C ALA A 52 -10.19 6.19 -7.97
N GLY A 53 -9.37 5.24 -7.50
CA GLY A 53 -8.33 4.59 -8.29
C GLY A 53 -8.76 3.36 -9.09
N ASP A 54 -9.83 2.66 -8.68
CA ASP A 54 -10.42 1.42 -9.25
C ASP A 54 -9.48 0.22 -9.56
N ASN A 55 -8.19 0.42 -9.81
CA ASN A 55 -7.26 -0.54 -10.37
C ASN A 55 -5.87 -0.45 -9.71
N ILE A 56 -5.81 -0.33 -8.39
CA ILE A 56 -4.53 -0.34 -7.66
C ILE A 56 -3.83 -1.70 -7.90
N PRO A 57 -2.63 -1.73 -8.49
CA PRO A 57 -2.00 -2.96 -8.97
C PRO A 57 -1.24 -3.73 -7.87
N LEU A 58 -1.50 -3.44 -6.59
CA LEU A 58 -0.77 -3.96 -5.46
C LEU A 58 -1.69 -4.15 -4.25
N SER A 59 -1.56 -5.30 -3.57
CA SER A 59 -2.04 -5.56 -2.22
C SER A 59 -0.88 -6.12 -1.39
N VAL A 60 -0.70 -5.61 -0.18
CA VAL A 60 0.23 -6.13 0.80
C VAL A 60 -0.54 -6.29 2.10
N GLU A 61 -0.69 -7.53 2.56
CA GLU A 61 -1.44 -7.87 3.77
C GLU A 61 -0.48 -8.48 4.78
N GLY A 62 -0.46 -7.94 5.99
CA GLY A 62 0.38 -8.40 7.08
C GLY A 62 0.36 -7.42 8.25
N ALA A 63 1.03 -7.80 9.33
CA ALA A 63 1.26 -6.90 10.45
C ALA A 63 2.36 -5.88 10.11
N GLY A 64 2.32 -4.72 10.77
CA GLY A 64 3.30 -3.65 10.61
C GLY A 64 2.87 -2.53 9.67
N LEU A 65 3.67 -1.48 9.66
CA LEU A 65 3.55 -0.36 8.72
C LEU A 65 4.58 -0.55 7.61
N ILE A 66 4.11 -0.93 6.41
CA ILE A 66 4.97 -1.17 5.26
C ILE A 66 4.76 -0.09 4.22
N ASP A 67 5.82 0.63 3.89
CA ASP A 67 5.82 1.50 2.71
C ASP A 67 6.15 0.67 1.47
N CYS A 68 5.41 0.93 0.39
CA CYS A 68 5.38 0.08 -0.79
C CYS A 68 5.67 0.90 -2.05
N HIS A 69 6.78 0.60 -2.71
CA HIS A 69 7.18 1.29 -3.93
C HIS A 69 7.22 0.31 -5.10
N LEU A 70 6.40 0.56 -6.11
CA LEU A 70 6.28 -0.28 -7.29
C LEU A 70 6.92 0.39 -8.50
N TYR A 71 7.97 -0.22 -9.04
CA TYR A 71 8.71 0.26 -10.20
C TYR A 71 8.60 -0.71 -11.37
N GLN A 72 8.48 -0.16 -12.58
CA GLN A 72 8.46 -0.95 -13.81
C GLN A 72 9.72 -0.68 -14.63
N GLN A 73 10.30 -1.75 -15.16
CA GLN A 73 11.40 -1.70 -16.13
C GLN A 73 11.10 -2.66 -17.29
N PRO A 74 11.78 -2.54 -18.44
CA PRO A 74 11.58 -3.48 -19.55
C PRO A 74 11.76 -4.93 -19.09
N GLY A 75 10.73 -5.75 -19.27
CA GLY A 75 10.74 -7.17 -18.92
C GLY A 75 10.67 -7.50 -17.42
N ARG A 76 10.58 -6.51 -16.51
CA ARG A 76 10.51 -6.78 -15.07
C ARG A 76 9.73 -5.74 -14.27
N LEU A 77 9.16 -6.19 -13.17
CA LEU A 77 8.52 -5.39 -12.13
C LEU A 77 9.35 -5.50 -10.84
N ILE A 78 9.51 -4.39 -10.13
CA ILE A 78 10.30 -4.32 -8.90
C ILE A 78 9.40 -3.75 -7.81
N LEU A 79 9.20 -4.50 -6.73
CA LEU A 79 8.50 -4.05 -5.54
C LEU A 79 9.52 -3.89 -4.41
N HIS A 80 9.67 -2.67 -3.92
CA HIS A 80 10.45 -2.35 -2.73
C HIS A 80 9.50 -2.18 -1.54
N LEU A 81 9.71 -2.97 -0.51
CA LEU A 81 8.96 -2.97 0.75
C LEU A 81 9.87 -2.40 1.83
N VAL A 82 9.47 -1.32 2.49
CA VAL A 82 10.21 -0.72 3.59
C VAL A 82 9.41 -0.90 4.87
N ASN A 83 10.01 -1.52 5.88
CA ASN A 83 9.41 -1.70 7.18
C ASN A 83 9.60 -0.42 8.02
N LEU A 84 8.52 0.34 8.16
CA LEU A 84 8.49 1.55 8.99
C LEU A 84 8.01 1.25 10.43
N THR A 85 7.82 -0.02 10.78
CA THR A 85 7.31 -0.43 12.08
C THR A 85 8.33 -0.16 13.18
N ASN A 86 7.97 0.74 14.10
CA ASN A 86 8.72 0.97 15.33
C ASN A 86 7.81 1.52 16.44
N SER A 87 8.28 1.46 17.69
CA SER A 87 7.51 1.92 18.87
C SER A 87 7.18 3.42 18.85
N GLY A 88 7.98 4.21 18.15
CA GLY A 88 7.80 5.65 17.96
C GLY A 88 7.36 6.04 16.57
N THR A 89 6.63 5.20 15.83
CA THR A 89 6.33 5.36 14.39
C THR A 89 6.07 6.84 14.04
N TRP A 90 6.82 7.37 13.05
CA TRP A 90 6.89 8.80 12.66
C TRP A 90 7.66 9.75 13.58
N ARG A 91 8.40 9.23 14.56
CA ARG A 91 9.32 9.96 15.43
C ARG A 91 10.73 9.42 15.27
N SER A 92 11.69 10.32 15.42
CA SER A 92 13.13 10.03 15.42
C SER A 92 13.70 10.34 16.80
N PRO A 93 14.73 9.63 17.27
CA PRO A 93 15.49 8.56 16.60
C PRO A 93 14.78 7.19 16.62
N ILE A 94 15.22 6.30 15.72
CA ILE A 94 14.86 4.87 15.74
C ILE A 94 16.01 4.14 16.44
N ASP A 95 15.71 3.50 17.57
CA ASP A 95 16.73 2.80 18.37
C ASP A 95 16.99 1.38 17.86
N GLU A 96 15.96 0.69 17.36
CA GLU A 96 16.05 -0.68 16.86
C GLU A 96 15.06 -0.95 15.71
N LEU A 97 15.38 -1.96 14.90
CA LEU A 97 14.51 -2.46 13.86
C LEU A 97 13.73 -3.68 14.34
N ILE A 98 12.40 -3.66 14.17
CA ILE A 98 11.52 -4.74 14.59
C ILE A 98 11.08 -5.53 13.35
N PRO A 99 11.45 -6.82 13.20
CA PRO A 99 11.05 -7.58 12.03
C PRO A 99 9.54 -7.78 11.97
N VAL A 100 8.99 -7.70 10.75
CA VAL A 100 7.57 -7.91 10.48
C VAL A 100 7.34 -8.96 9.40
N GLY A 101 6.26 -9.72 9.52
CA GLY A 101 5.88 -10.75 8.57
C GLY A 101 5.08 -11.89 9.23
N PRO A 102 4.58 -12.85 8.44
CA PRO A 102 4.67 -12.90 6.98
C PRO A 102 3.80 -11.83 6.30
N LEU A 103 4.28 -11.31 5.15
CA LEU A 103 3.53 -10.40 4.29
C LEU A 103 3.02 -11.15 3.07
N LYS A 104 1.70 -11.18 2.88
CA LYS A 104 1.06 -11.70 1.66
C LYS A 104 1.00 -10.58 0.64
N VAL A 105 1.70 -10.76 -0.47
CA VAL A 105 1.80 -9.77 -1.54
C VAL A 105 1.03 -10.27 -2.75
N LYS A 106 0.21 -9.40 -3.34
CA LYS A 106 -0.41 -9.59 -4.64
C LYS A 106 -0.06 -8.41 -5.52
N VAL A 107 0.46 -8.67 -6.71
CA VAL A 107 0.83 -7.60 -7.64
C VAL A 107 0.38 -7.93 -9.06
N LYS A 108 -0.19 -6.93 -9.74
CA LYS A 108 -0.62 -7.05 -11.13
C LYS A 108 0.57 -6.81 -12.04
N LEU A 109 0.85 -7.75 -12.92
CA LEU A 109 1.92 -7.63 -13.90
C LEU A 109 1.51 -6.64 -14.99
N PRO A 110 2.34 -5.61 -15.26
CA PRO A 110 2.11 -4.75 -16.39
C PRO A 110 2.40 -5.49 -17.70
N ARG A 111 1.93 -4.93 -18.82
CA ARG A 111 2.22 -5.50 -20.15
C ARG A 111 3.74 -5.60 -20.36
N GLY A 112 4.18 -6.74 -20.86
CA GLY A 112 5.59 -7.00 -21.17
C GLY A 112 6.40 -7.60 -20.01
N VAL A 113 5.81 -7.85 -18.85
CA VAL A 113 6.46 -8.63 -17.77
C VAL A 113 5.92 -10.07 -17.80
N PRO A 114 6.76 -11.07 -18.16
CA PRO A 114 6.28 -12.44 -18.32
C PRO A 114 5.86 -13.15 -17.02
N GLY A 115 6.38 -12.73 -15.87
CA GLY A 115 6.07 -13.31 -14.57
C GLY A 115 6.48 -14.78 -14.46
N ARG A 116 7.67 -15.13 -14.97
CA ARG A 116 8.17 -16.52 -14.99
C ARG A 116 9.17 -16.79 -13.87
N SER A 117 9.73 -15.74 -13.30
CA SER A 117 10.76 -15.82 -12.28
C SER A 117 10.58 -14.71 -11.27
N GLY A 118 10.95 -15.00 -10.03
CA GLY A 118 10.97 -14.04 -8.95
C GLY A 118 12.18 -14.25 -8.06
N LYS A 119 12.69 -13.16 -7.50
CA LYS A 119 13.77 -13.19 -6.52
C LYS A 119 13.61 -12.09 -5.48
N LEU A 120 14.09 -12.38 -4.29
CA LEU A 120 14.27 -11.42 -3.20
C LEU A 120 15.74 -11.00 -3.16
N LEU A 121 16.01 -9.71 -3.14
CA LEU A 121 17.39 -9.20 -3.22
C LEU A 121 18.06 -9.08 -1.85
N VAL A 122 17.31 -8.75 -0.80
CA VAL A 122 17.87 -8.54 0.54
C VAL A 122 18.02 -9.87 1.26
N SER A 123 16.96 -10.67 1.32
CA SER A 123 17.02 -12.03 1.90
C SER A 123 17.71 -13.06 0.99
N THR A 124 18.07 -12.69 -0.25
CA THR A 124 18.76 -13.56 -1.23
C THR A 124 18.02 -14.88 -1.53
N GLY A 125 16.70 -14.81 -1.71
CA GLY A 125 15.84 -15.97 -1.98
C GLY A 125 15.30 -16.03 -3.42
N THR A 126 14.95 -17.24 -3.87
CA THR A 126 14.06 -17.39 -5.03
C THR A 126 12.62 -17.27 -4.59
N LEU A 127 11.80 -16.67 -5.44
CA LEU A 127 10.39 -16.46 -5.18
C LEU A 127 9.58 -17.27 -6.20
N PRO A 128 8.73 -18.22 -5.76
CA PRO A 128 7.88 -18.95 -6.67
C PRO A 128 6.86 -17.97 -7.27
N VAL A 129 6.95 -17.76 -8.58
CA VAL A 129 6.04 -16.89 -9.33
C VAL A 129 5.13 -17.74 -10.17
N ALA A 130 3.82 -17.59 -9.98
CA ALA A 130 2.81 -18.16 -10.86
C ALA A 130 1.79 -17.07 -11.19
N ALA A 131 1.86 -16.54 -12.41
CA ALA A 131 0.91 -15.55 -12.88
C ALA A 131 -0.45 -16.20 -13.14
N ARG A 132 -1.50 -15.71 -12.48
CA ARG A 132 -2.90 -16.10 -12.70
C ARG A 132 -3.72 -14.86 -13.03
N GLN A 133 -4.35 -14.82 -14.19
CA GLN A 133 -5.15 -13.66 -14.64
C GLN A 133 -4.37 -12.32 -14.59
N GLY A 134 -3.06 -12.36 -14.85
CA GLY A 134 -2.18 -11.19 -14.81
C GLY A 134 -1.74 -10.76 -13.40
N TRP A 135 -2.08 -11.52 -12.36
CA TRP A 135 -1.63 -11.30 -10.99
C TRP A 135 -0.61 -12.34 -10.57
N VAL A 136 0.37 -11.91 -9.77
CA VAL A 136 1.29 -12.78 -9.05
C VAL A 136 1.03 -12.63 -7.57
N GLU A 137 0.95 -13.75 -6.86
CA GLU A 137 0.83 -13.79 -5.41
C GLU A 137 2.06 -14.50 -4.82
N PHE A 138 2.59 -13.94 -3.73
CA PHE A 138 3.74 -14.50 -3.02
C PHE A 138 3.76 -14.05 -1.57
N GLU A 139 4.61 -14.71 -0.78
CA GLU A 139 4.83 -14.37 0.62
C GLU A 139 6.26 -13.87 0.83
N VAL A 140 6.40 -12.77 1.55
CA VAL A 140 7.68 -12.34 2.13
C VAL A 140 7.66 -12.71 3.61
N LYS A 141 8.46 -13.70 4.01
CA LYS A 141 8.39 -14.31 5.34
C LYS A 141 8.66 -13.33 6.47
N SER A 142 9.65 -12.46 6.29
CA SER A 142 10.04 -11.44 7.26
C SER A 142 10.76 -10.30 6.56
N VAL A 143 10.52 -9.07 7.00
CA VAL A 143 11.21 -7.85 6.59
C VAL A 143 11.73 -7.17 7.85
N LEU A 144 13.06 -7.08 7.99
CA LEU A 144 13.67 -6.37 9.12
C LEU A 144 13.69 -4.86 8.87
N ASP A 145 14.36 -4.44 7.81
CA ASP A 145 14.48 -3.04 7.38
C ASP A 145 13.73 -2.81 6.07
N HIS A 146 14.13 -3.52 5.02
CA HIS A 146 13.47 -3.49 3.73
C HIS A 146 13.68 -4.81 2.98
N GLU A 147 12.91 -5.00 1.91
CA GLU A 147 13.07 -6.11 0.97
C GLU A 147 12.75 -5.63 -0.45
N VAL A 148 13.41 -6.21 -1.45
CA VAL A 148 13.16 -5.94 -2.86
C VAL A 148 12.79 -7.23 -3.57
N ALA A 149 11.55 -7.32 -4.02
CA ALA A 149 11.07 -8.39 -4.87
C ALA A 149 11.19 -7.98 -6.34
N VAL A 150 11.94 -8.74 -7.13
CA VAL A 150 12.04 -8.56 -8.59
C VAL A 150 11.29 -9.69 -9.27
N ILE A 151 10.33 -9.34 -10.11
CA ILE A 151 9.51 -10.28 -10.89
C ILE A 151 9.80 -10.05 -12.36
N ALA A 152 10.25 -11.09 -13.05
CA ALA A 152 10.51 -11.08 -14.49
C ALA A 152 9.75 -12.22 -15.15
#